data_AF-A0A1V4R8L5-F1
#
_entry.id   AF-A0A1V4R8L5-F1
#
_cell.length_a   1.000
_cell.length_b   1.000
_cell.length_c   1.000
_cell.angle_alpha   90.00
_cell.angle_beta   90.00
_cell.angle_gamma   90.00
#
_symmetry.space_group_name_H-M   'P 1'
#
loop_
_entity.id
_entity.type
_entity.pdbx_description
1 polymer ?
#
loop_
_entity_poly.entity_id
_entity_poly.type
_entity_poly.pdbx_seq_one_letter_code
_entity_poly.pdbx_strand_id
1 'polypeptide(L)'
;MKFSNIFIVVLSLLFFYLGYAALQEAKPQYKNERVYNKLKPYIPYYLEKRVGGFSILKKGSSVKEKPPITDVYQRLEQLEQGWAKENLKLKNNTIWLYEDGSLKCQIKLKTQDEIKWVNTYFKLK
;
A
#
# COMPACT_ATOMS: atom_id res chain seq x y z
N MET A 1 -7.43 7.26 -47.39
CA MET A 1 -6.65 8.20 -46.57
C MET A 1 -5.22 7.66 -46.47
N LYS A 2 -4.21 8.43 -46.91
CA LYS A 2 -2.79 8.03 -46.72
C LYS A 2 -2.35 8.59 -45.37
N PHE A 3 -2.11 7.73 -44.39
CA PHE A 3 -1.54 8.16 -43.12
C PHE A 3 -0.09 8.60 -43.36
N SER A 4 0.25 9.80 -42.91
CA SER A 4 1.64 10.28 -42.96
C SER A 4 2.49 9.48 -41.96
N ASN A 5 3.74 9.17 -42.31
CA ASN A 5 4.68 8.52 -41.38
C ASN A 5 4.83 9.32 -40.07
N ILE A 6 4.66 10.65 -40.12
CA ILE A 6 4.66 11.52 -38.94
C ILE A 6 3.49 11.21 -38.01
N PHE A 7 2.30 10.93 -38.56
CA PHE A 7 1.14 10.57 -37.77
C PHE A 7 1.37 9.27 -36.99
N ILE A 8 2.00 8.28 -37.62
CA ILE A 8 2.35 7.00 -36.98
C ILE A 8 3.35 7.21 -35.85
N VAL A 9 4.37 8.06 -36.06
CA VAL A 9 5.37 8.38 -35.03
C VAL A 9 4.73 9.11 -33.83
N VAL A 10 3.90 10.12 -34.08
CA VAL A 10 3.21 10.85 -33.01
C VAL A 10 2.26 9.95 -32.23
N LEU A 11 1.48 9.12 -32.94
CA LEU A 11 0.60 8.14 -32.31
C LEU A 11 1.40 7.15 -31.45
N SER A 12 2.53 6.66 -31.95
CA SER A 12 3.39 5.74 -31.19
C SER A 12 3.92 6.37 -29.91
N LEU A 13 4.42 7.62 -29.99
CA LEU A 13 4.90 8.35 -28.81
C LEU A 13 3.79 8.57 -27.77
N LEU A 14 2.57 8.87 -28.21
CA LEU A 14 1.41 8.99 -27.34
C LEU A 14 1.13 7.67 -26.60
N PHE A 15 1.12 6.54 -27.31
CA PHE A 15 0.93 5.22 -26.69
C PHE A 15 2.03 4.88 -25.68
N PHE A 16 3.31 5.17 -25.99
CA PHE A 16 4.40 4.98 -25.04
C PHE A 16 4.25 5.85 -23.80
N TYR A 17 3.86 7.12 -23.96
CA TYR A 17 3.62 8.01 -22.83
C TYR A 17 2.49 7.52 -21.93
N LEU A 18 1.34 7.15 -22.52
CA LEU A 18 0.20 6.61 -21.78
C LEU A 18 0.53 5.28 -21.09
N GLY A 19 1.24 4.39 -21.77
CA GLY A 19 1.71 3.12 -21.20
C GLY A 19 2.66 3.34 -20.03
N TYR A 20 3.61 4.28 -20.16
CA TYR A 20 4.51 4.65 -19.07
C TYR A 20 3.76 5.23 -17.87
N ALA A 21 2.81 6.14 -18.10
CA ALA A 21 1.98 6.72 -17.03
C ALA A 21 1.19 5.63 -16.28
N ALA A 22 0.54 4.72 -17.01
CA ALA A 22 -0.22 3.61 -16.43
C ALA A 22 0.67 2.67 -15.60
N LEU A 23 1.89 2.38 -16.06
CA LEU A 23 2.85 1.57 -15.30
C LEU A 23 3.32 2.26 -14.02
N GLN A 24 3.44 3.58 -14.02
CA GLN A 24 3.83 4.34 -12.83
C GLN A 24 2.70 4.37 -11.80
N GLU A 25 1.45 4.47 -12.22
CA GLU A 25 0.27 4.41 -11.33
C GLU A 25 0.07 3.01 -10.72
N ALA A 26 0.40 1.94 -11.46
CA ALA A 26 0.26 0.57 -10.98
C ALA A 26 1.34 0.14 -9.96
N LYS A 27 2.40 0.95 -9.75
CA LYS A 27 3.45 0.61 -8.78
C LYS A 27 2.94 0.79 -7.36
N PRO A 28 3.04 -0.25 -6.50
CA PRO A 28 2.71 -0.11 -5.09
C PRO A 28 3.65 0.91 -4.43
N GLN A 29 3.15 1.61 -3.41
CA GLN A 29 3.99 2.55 -2.68
C GLN A 29 5.23 1.85 -2.14
N TYR A 30 6.37 2.57 -2.17
CA TYR A 30 7.59 2.10 -1.55
C TYR A 30 7.33 1.80 -0.07
N LYS A 31 7.70 0.59 0.38
CA LYS A 31 7.58 0.17 1.78
C LYS A 31 8.96 0.12 2.41
N ASN A 32 9.15 0.80 3.54
CA ASN A 32 10.38 0.65 4.33
C ASN A 32 10.40 -0.76 4.94
N GLU A 33 11.28 -1.62 4.43
CA GLU A 33 11.32 -3.03 4.82
C GLU A 33 11.48 -3.24 6.33
N ARG A 34 12.36 -2.46 6.98
CA ARG A 34 12.64 -2.64 8.41
C ARG A 34 11.41 -2.35 9.26
N VAL A 35 10.76 -1.22 9.01
CA VAL A 35 9.60 -0.79 9.81
C VAL A 35 8.38 -1.62 9.46
N TYR A 36 8.14 -1.85 8.16
CA TYR A 36 7.00 -2.64 7.70
C TYR A 36 7.07 -4.09 8.20
N ASN A 37 8.23 -4.75 8.14
CA ASN A 37 8.38 -6.12 8.63
C ASN A 37 8.13 -6.25 10.14
N LYS A 38 8.41 -5.20 10.92
CA LYS A 38 8.09 -5.17 12.35
C LYS A 38 6.60 -4.96 12.63
N LEU A 39 5.90 -4.21 11.78
CA LEU A 39 4.46 -3.96 11.90
C LEU A 39 3.60 -5.09 11.33
N LYS A 40 4.06 -5.74 10.26
CA LYS A 40 3.34 -6.79 9.51
C LYS A 40 2.72 -7.89 10.38
N PRO A 41 3.34 -8.40 11.46
CA PRO A 41 2.73 -9.41 12.32
C PRO A 41 1.41 -8.93 12.98
N TYR A 42 1.34 -7.65 13.30
CA TYR A 42 0.21 -7.03 14.00
C TYR A 42 -0.89 -6.54 13.03
N ILE A 43 -0.56 -6.32 11.76
CA ILE A 43 -1.56 -5.97 10.76
C ILE A 43 -2.53 -7.16 10.59
N PRO A 44 -3.85 -6.94 10.72
CA PRO A 44 -4.83 -8.02 10.66
C PRO A 44 -5.23 -8.38 9.23
N TYR A 45 -4.84 -7.60 8.21
CA TYR A 45 -5.21 -7.83 6.82
C TYR A 45 -4.15 -8.63 6.04
N TYR A 46 -4.59 -9.59 5.23
CA TYR A 46 -3.70 -10.39 4.39
C TYR A 46 -4.40 -10.85 3.10
N LEU A 47 -3.59 -11.24 2.11
CA LEU A 47 -4.05 -11.76 0.82
C LEU A 47 -4.17 -13.28 0.84
N GLU A 48 -5.29 -13.80 0.37
CA GLU A 48 -5.53 -15.21 0.10
C GLU A 48 -5.64 -15.42 -1.41
N LYS A 49 -4.88 -16.38 -1.93
CA LYS A 49 -4.90 -16.72 -3.36
C LYS A 49 -6.23 -17.37 -3.73
N ARG A 50 -6.80 -16.99 -4.87
CA ARG A 50 -7.99 -17.62 -5.45
C ARG A 50 -7.86 -17.80 -6.96
N VAL A 51 -8.79 -18.53 -7.56
CA VAL A 51 -8.93 -18.57 -9.03
C VAL A 51 -9.26 -17.16 -9.53
N GLY A 52 -8.43 -16.64 -10.43
CA GLY A 52 -8.61 -15.30 -11.01
C GLY A 52 -8.10 -14.14 -10.14
N GLY A 53 -7.29 -14.38 -9.10
CA GLY A 53 -6.58 -13.30 -8.39
C GLY A 53 -6.44 -13.52 -6.89
N PHE A 54 -6.69 -12.48 -6.10
CA PHE A 54 -6.56 -12.48 -4.65
C PHE A 54 -7.84 -12.01 -3.96
N SER A 55 -8.07 -12.52 -2.76
CA SER A 55 -9.05 -12.00 -1.81
C SER A 55 -8.33 -11.37 -0.63
N ILE A 56 -8.90 -10.31 -0.04
CA ILE A 56 -8.38 -9.71 1.19
C ILE A 56 -9.23 -10.23 2.36
N LEU A 57 -8.56 -10.70 3.42
CA LEU A 57 -9.21 -11.18 4.63
C LEU A 57 -8.65 -10.45 5.84
N LYS A 58 -9.48 -10.35 6.89
CA LYS A 58 -9.07 -9.88 8.22
C LYS A 58 -8.92 -11.08 9.16
N LYS A 59 -7.79 -11.17 9.89
CA LYS A 59 -7.55 -12.18 10.93
C LYS A 59 -8.71 -12.16 11.94
N GLY A 60 -9.29 -13.33 12.21
CA GLY A 60 -10.42 -13.48 13.13
C GLY A 60 -11.79 -13.10 12.55
N SER A 61 -11.88 -12.65 11.29
CA SER A 61 -13.16 -12.39 10.62
C SER A 61 -13.40 -13.38 9.48
N SER A 62 -14.66 -13.72 9.24
CA SER A 62 -15.11 -14.50 8.07
C SER A 62 -15.36 -13.62 6.84
N VAL A 63 -15.26 -12.29 6.97
CA VAL A 63 -15.51 -11.35 5.88
C VAL A 63 -14.35 -11.40 4.87
N LYS A 64 -14.69 -11.67 3.60
CA LYS A 64 -13.74 -11.71 2.48
C LYS A 64 -14.06 -10.57 1.51
N GLU A 65 -13.11 -9.67 1.32
CA GLU A 65 -13.20 -8.67 0.25
C GLU A 65 -12.58 -9.24 -1.03
N LYS A 66 -13.27 -9.04 -2.16
CA LYS A 66 -12.89 -9.61 -3.45
C LYS A 66 -12.64 -8.53 -4.52
N PRO A 67 -11.74 -7.57 -4.29
CA PRO A 67 -11.47 -6.53 -5.28
C PRO A 67 -10.92 -7.13 -6.59
N PRO A 68 -11.02 -6.39 -7.71
CA PRO A 68 -10.34 -6.71 -8.96
C PRO A 68 -8.81 -6.84 -8.76
N ILE A 69 -8.15 -7.62 -9.61
CA ILE A 69 -6.69 -7.84 -9.53
C ILE A 69 -5.89 -6.53 -9.71
N THR A 70 -6.42 -5.58 -10.49
CA THR A 70 -5.82 -4.27 -10.72
C THR A 70 -5.73 -3.44 -9.45
N ASP A 71 -6.69 -3.62 -8.53
CA ASP A 71 -6.89 -2.72 -7.39
C ASP A 71 -6.58 -3.40 -6.05
N VAL A 72 -6.36 -4.72 -6.05
CA VAL A 72 -6.26 -5.52 -4.81
C VAL A 72 -5.15 -5.01 -3.87
N TYR A 73 -4.00 -4.61 -4.41
CA TYR A 73 -2.89 -4.11 -3.61
C TYR A 73 -3.19 -2.72 -3.04
N GLN A 74 -3.80 -1.85 -3.84
CA GLN A 74 -4.22 -0.52 -3.40
C GLN A 74 -5.30 -0.63 -2.31
N ARG A 75 -6.26 -1.56 -2.47
CA ARG A 75 -7.29 -1.81 -1.47
C ARG A 75 -6.72 -2.38 -0.17
N LEU A 76 -5.76 -3.30 -0.26
CA LEU A 76 -5.05 -3.81 0.90
C LEU A 76 -4.33 -2.67 1.65
N GLU A 77 -3.63 -1.79 0.91
CA GLU A 77 -2.94 -0.64 1.50
C GLU A 77 -3.92 0.31 2.19
N GLN A 78 -5.09 0.58 1.62
CA GLN A 78 -6.13 1.40 2.27
C GLN A 78 -6.60 0.79 3.60
N LEU A 79 -6.76 -0.53 3.66
CA LEU A 79 -7.13 -1.23 4.89
C LEU A 79 -6.01 -1.18 5.93
N GLU A 80 -4.75 -1.36 5.51
CA GLU A 80 -3.57 -1.18 6.37
C GLU A 80 -3.51 0.25 6.92
N GLN A 81 -3.74 1.27 6.08
CA GLN A 81 -3.78 2.68 6.46
C GLN A 81 -4.91 2.98 7.45
N GLY A 82 -6.12 2.44 7.21
CA GLY A 82 -7.27 2.61 8.11
C GLY A 82 -6.99 2.04 9.49
N TRP A 83 -6.53 0.78 9.54
CA TRP A 83 -6.14 0.15 10.81
C TRP A 83 -5.02 0.90 11.51
N ALA A 84 -4.02 1.37 10.77
CA ALA A 84 -2.90 2.11 11.34
C ALA A 84 -3.35 3.42 12.01
N LYS A 85 -4.31 4.15 11.44
CA LYS A 85 -4.83 5.38 12.06
C LYS A 85 -5.54 5.14 13.38
N GLU A 86 -6.18 3.98 13.54
CA GLU A 86 -6.87 3.62 14.77
C GLU A 86 -5.92 3.06 15.83
N ASN A 87 -4.92 2.28 15.40
CA ASN A 87 -4.11 1.43 16.28
C ASN A 87 -2.66 1.91 16.46
N LEU A 88 -2.12 2.73 15.55
CA LEU A 88 -0.76 3.27 15.63
C LEU A 88 -0.78 4.73 16.07
N LYS A 89 0.04 5.05 17.06
CA LYS A 89 0.36 6.42 17.45
C LYS A 89 1.86 6.65 17.29
N LEU A 90 2.23 7.64 16.49
CA LEU A 90 3.61 8.08 16.40
C LEU A 90 3.86 9.12 17.50
N LYS A 91 4.79 8.83 18.42
CA LYS A 91 5.25 9.78 19.43
C LYS A 91 6.76 9.95 19.31
N ASN A 92 7.18 11.16 18.96
CA ASN A 92 8.56 11.54 18.66
C ASN A 92 9.17 10.66 17.56
N ASN A 93 9.85 9.59 17.96
CA ASN A 93 10.59 8.69 17.09
C ASN A 93 10.22 7.21 17.36
N THR A 94 9.08 6.98 18.00
CA THR A 94 8.61 5.65 18.37
C THR A 94 7.17 5.48 17.91
N ILE A 95 6.90 4.39 17.20
CA ILE A 95 5.54 3.94 16.91
C ILE A 95 5.05 3.16 18.12
N TRP A 96 3.90 3.55 18.65
CA TRP A 96 3.18 2.86 19.70
C TRP A 96 1.99 2.16 19.08
N LEU A 97 1.97 0.83 19.18
CA LEU A 97 0.87 0.01 18.71
C LEU A 97 -0.04 -0.34 19.87
N TYR A 98 -1.28 0.13 19.78
CA TYR A 98 -2.36 -0.18 20.70
C TYR A 98 -3.31 -1.16 20.04
N GLU A 99 -3.69 -2.21 20.76
CA GLU A 99 -4.69 -3.19 20.35
C GLU A 99 -5.61 -3.40 21.56
N ASP A 100 -6.92 -3.22 21.37
CA ASP A 100 -7.93 -3.30 22.44
C ASP A 100 -7.59 -2.46 23.69
N GLY A 101 -7.02 -1.26 23.47
CA GLY A 101 -6.65 -0.33 24.54
C GLY A 101 -5.33 -0.65 25.26
N SER A 102 -4.71 -1.80 24.98
CA SER A 102 -3.43 -2.21 25.58
C SER A 102 -2.26 -1.97 24.62
N LEU A 103 -1.12 -1.54 25.17
CA LEU A 103 0.11 -1.39 24.40
C LEU A 103 0.71 -2.76 24.07
N LYS A 104 0.79 -3.11 22.79
CA LYS A 104 1.34 -4.40 22.33
C LYS A 104 2.79 -4.31 21.87
N CYS A 105 3.15 -3.20 21.23
CA CYS A 105 4.47 -3.06 20.63
C CYS A 105 4.92 -1.61 20.59
N GLN A 106 6.23 -1.43 20.73
CA GLN A 106 6.92 -0.18 20.51
C GLN A 106 8.03 -0.38 19.50
N ILE A 107 8.01 0.42 18.43
CA ILE A 107 9.04 0.36 17.39
C ILE A 107 9.76 1.69 17.37
N LYS A 108 11.00 1.70 17.86
CA LYS A 108 11.89 2.85 17.74
C LYS A 108 12.38 2.97 16.29
N LEU A 109 12.05 4.10 15.67
CA LEU A 109 12.54 4.50 14.36
C LEU A 109 13.98 5.02 14.54
N LYS A 110 14.87 4.67 13.62
CA LYS A 110 16.31 4.94 13.72
C LYS A 110 16.70 6.14 12.87
N THR A 111 16.06 6.33 11.72
CA THR A 111 16.39 7.37 10.75
C THR A 111 15.22 8.32 10.53
N GLN A 112 15.50 9.55 10.09
CA GLN A 112 14.44 10.50 9.73
C GLN A 112 13.62 10.03 8.53
N ASP A 113 14.23 9.28 7.61
CA ASP A 113 13.53 8.68 6.46
C ASP A 113 12.44 7.70 6.90
N GLU A 114 12.67 6.94 7.96
CA GLU A 114 11.66 6.05 8.53
C GLU A 114 10.49 6.82 9.14
N ILE A 115 10.77 7.90 9.86
CA ILE A 115 9.73 8.78 10.42
C ILE A 115 8.88 9.36 9.30
N LYS A 116 9.54 9.91 8.28
CA LYS A 116 8.89 10.48 7.10
C LYS A 116 8.07 9.45 6.35
N TRP A 117 8.61 8.24 6.18
CA TRP A 117 7.92 7.13 5.54
C TRP A 117 6.67 6.73 6.32
N VAL A 118 6.75 6.55 7.64
CA VAL A 118 5.61 6.17 8.48
C VAL A 118 4.49 7.21 8.39
N ASN A 119 4.82 8.50 8.50
CA ASN A 119 3.85 9.59 8.37
C ASN A 119 3.23 9.62 6.97
N THR A 120 4.01 9.38 5.93
CA THR A 120 3.54 9.44 4.53
C THR A 120 2.68 8.23 4.18
N TYR A 121 3.16 7.01 4.49
CA TYR A 121 2.53 5.74 4.15
C TYR A 121 1.24 5.52 4.95
N PHE A 122 1.27 5.75 6.27
CA PHE A 122 0.08 5.55 7.12
C PHE A 122 -0.81 6.79 7.23
N LYS A 123 -0.36 7.94 6.70
CA LYS A 123 -1.08 9.23 6.78
C LYS A 123 -1.50 9.56 8.22
N LEU A 124 -0.59 9.30 9.16
CA LEU A 124 -0.76 9.66 10.58
C LEU A 124 -0.55 11.18 10.66
N LYS A 125 -1.62 11.92 10.96
CA LYS A 125 -1.57 13.37 11.23
C LYS A 125 -1.37 13.60 12.73
#